data_AF-A0A4Q2YV19-F1
#
_entry.id   AF-A0A4Q2YV19-F1
#
_cell.length_a   1.000
_cell.length_b   1.000
_cell.length_c   1.000
_cell.angle_alpha   90.00
_cell.angle_beta   90.00
_cell.angle_gamma   90.00
#
_symmetry.space_group_name_H-M   'P 1'
#
loop_
_entity.id
_entity.type
_entity.pdbx_description
1 polymer ?
#
loop_
_entity_poly.entity_id
_entity_poly.type
_entity_poly.pdbx_seq_one_letter_code
_entity_poly.pdbx_strand_id
1 'polypeptide(L)'
;MPNLLYLPNWTVTSAIIDRHGAYQVHAGYDLQPNDCEHCGPRGRLNRRGAKMMTIVDAPVHGRSTFIHVKRIRYLCRNCGGSFMQPLPDVHPKHRMLARCVKYIQDQSLLKPFAHVSEDTGVLEAVVRKISKAHTDRLSVRHARNLRAPRVIGIDELTLGKELRAIFVDMHDNAWPFEILPDRLKDTVFHFLDNLKGRHEVEAVVIDMWLPYKLAIEEAMPQAAIIIDHFHVVNHANVAMDEVRRKFQRTISDEPRDDLMAAKDHFTKRQSKLLGQERSDLERWLRDEPKLQDAHYAKEAFFAIWDHDTRAGAKAALNHWRAFLPDYLREVFQPVLTATENWETEILNFFDHGRHTNGPTESRNGDIKRIYNYGSGYSFREIRAKALFGRRPERVMLKDVLPDREQSPTRAPVPKQPGAAGRRKVTTKGATALAAFDLGSYMVCECCNGVWDPLPSSGKASHIHALSKPVTGPWDVLTLCRDCHNYEVYEWFADAVDDSASDDQQLQLI
;
A
#
# COMPACT_ATOMS: atom_id res chain seq x y z
N MET A 1 -43.72 -9.83 4.49
CA MET A 1 -42.41 -9.41 5.03
C MET A 1 -41.68 -8.62 3.96
N PRO A 2 -40.88 -7.60 4.31
CA PRO A 2 -39.94 -7.03 3.34
C PRO A 2 -39.08 -8.16 2.75
N ASN A 3 -38.72 -8.04 1.48
CA ASN A 3 -37.99 -9.07 0.74
C ASN A 3 -36.59 -9.26 1.33
N LEU A 4 -36.47 -10.10 2.36
CA LEU A 4 -35.23 -10.38 3.07
C LEU A 4 -34.15 -10.99 2.16
N LEU A 5 -34.58 -11.63 1.06
CA LEU A 5 -33.67 -12.16 0.06
C LEU A 5 -33.17 -11.10 -0.92
N TYR A 6 -33.79 -9.92 -1.01
CA TYR A 6 -33.48 -8.89 -2.01
C TYR A 6 -33.44 -9.47 -3.44
N LEU A 7 -34.33 -10.41 -3.74
CA LEU A 7 -34.47 -11.02 -5.08
C LEU A 7 -35.89 -10.83 -5.62
N PRO A 8 -36.07 -10.38 -6.86
CA PRO A 8 -37.41 -10.18 -7.42
C PRO A 8 -38.17 -11.50 -7.49
N ASN A 9 -39.48 -11.47 -7.24
CA ASN A 9 -40.38 -12.63 -7.31
C ASN A 9 -40.15 -13.72 -6.26
N TRP A 10 -39.43 -13.41 -5.18
CA TRP A 10 -39.31 -14.29 -4.02
C TRP A 10 -40.11 -13.72 -2.85
N THR A 11 -40.99 -14.53 -2.29
CA THR A 11 -41.73 -14.20 -1.08
C THR A 11 -41.22 -15.04 0.09
N VAL A 12 -40.61 -14.38 1.07
CA VAL A 12 -40.15 -15.02 2.31
C VAL A 12 -41.32 -15.24 3.25
N THR A 13 -41.54 -16.48 3.67
CA THR A 13 -42.61 -16.86 4.59
C THR A 13 -42.13 -16.93 6.03
N SER A 14 -40.89 -17.38 6.25
CA SER A 14 -40.26 -17.37 7.57
C SER A 14 -38.74 -17.35 7.43
N ALA A 15 -38.05 -16.82 8.44
CA ALA A 15 -36.60 -16.88 8.55
C ALA A 15 -36.24 -17.07 10.01
N ILE A 16 -35.44 -18.09 10.30
CA ILE A 16 -34.94 -18.38 11.64
C ILE A 16 -33.42 -18.54 11.62
N ILE A 17 -32.78 -18.36 12.77
CA ILE A 17 -31.38 -18.73 12.98
C ILE A 17 -31.38 -20.08 13.70
N ASP A 18 -30.67 -21.07 13.15
CA ASP A 18 -30.57 -22.38 13.79
C ASP A 18 -29.55 -22.40 14.94
N ARG A 19 -29.45 -23.55 15.62
CA ARG A 19 -28.50 -23.75 16.73
C ARG A 19 -27.03 -23.62 16.34
N HIS A 20 -26.71 -23.68 15.05
CA HIS A 20 -25.37 -23.52 14.50
C HIS A 20 -25.12 -22.09 14.00
N GLY A 21 -26.09 -21.18 14.18
CA GLY A 21 -25.98 -19.78 13.80
C GLY A 21 -26.23 -19.50 12.33
N ALA A 22 -26.71 -20.47 11.55
CA ALA A 22 -27.02 -20.30 10.12
C ALA A 22 -28.46 -19.82 9.92
N TYR A 23 -28.69 -19.03 8.86
CA TYR A 23 -30.04 -18.62 8.48
C TYR A 23 -30.74 -19.76 7.74
N GLN A 24 -31.94 -20.13 8.21
CA GLN A 24 -32.85 -21.05 7.55
C GLN A 24 -34.06 -20.24 7.07
N VAL A 25 -34.11 -19.94 5.77
CA VAL A 25 -35.12 -19.07 5.14
C VAL A 25 -36.10 -19.92 4.36
N HIS A 26 -37.37 -19.89 4.73
CA HIS A 26 -38.44 -20.50 3.94
C HIS A 26 -39.01 -19.46 2.98
N ALA A 27 -39.04 -19.79 1.70
CA ALA A 27 -39.52 -18.87 0.66
C ALA A 27 -40.32 -19.59 -0.43
N GLY A 28 -41.24 -18.85 -1.05
CA GLY A 28 -41.91 -19.20 -2.30
C GLY A 28 -41.32 -18.42 -3.47
N TYR A 29 -41.39 -19.01 -4.66
CA TYR A 29 -41.14 -18.29 -5.91
C TYR A 29 -42.47 -18.01 -6.60
N ASP A 30 -42.73 -16.73 -6.86
CA ASP A 30 -44.06 -16.23 -7.17
C ASP A 30 -44.42 -16.43 -8.65
N LEU A 31 -43.41 -16.42 -9.54
CA LEU A 31 -43.62 -16.62 -10.97
C LEU A 31 -43.94 -18.07 -11.31
N GLN A 32 -45.02 -18.25 -12.05
CA GLN A 32 -45.44 -19.53 -12.59
C GLN A 32 -45.02 -19.63 -14.07
N PRO A 33 -44.57 -20.81 -14.53
CA PRO A 33 -44.24 -20.98 -15.94
C PRO A 33 -45.51 -20.92 -16.79
N ASN A 34 -45.46 -20.17 -17.89
CA ASN A 34 -46.50 -20.16 -18.91
C ASN A 34 -46.26 -21.24 -19.97
N ASP A 35 -44.99 -21.56 -20.24
CA ASP A 35 -44.58 -22.46 -21.31
C ASP A 35 -44.08 -23.80 -20.77
N CYS A 36 -44.24 -24.85 -21.57
CA CYS A 36 -43.65 -26.15 -21.26
C CYS A 36 -42.16 -26.18 -21.65
N GLU A 37 -41.28 -26.63 -20.76
CA GLU A 37 -39.85 -26.81 -21.05
C GLU A 37 -39.56 -27.78 -22.22
N HIS A 38 -40.52 -28.64 -22.61
CA HIS A 38 -40.35 -29.66 -23.66
C HIS A 38 -40.98 -29.28 -25.00
N CYS A 39 -42.17 -28.66 -25.01
CA CYS A 39 -42.91 -28.34 -26.25
C CYS A 39 -43.25 -26.85 -26.39
N GLY A 40 -42.67 -26.01 -25.53
CA GLY A 40 -42.78 -24.56 -25.59
C GLY A 40 -44.19 -24.04 -25.30
N PRO A 41 -44.59 -22.90 -25.92
CA PRO A 41 -45.84 -22.20 -25.64
C PRO A 41 -47.12 -22.98 -25.93
N ARG A 42 -47.03 -24.05 -26.74
CA ARG A 42 -48.17 -24.92 -27.03
C ARG A 42 -48.50 -25.87 -25.87
N GLY A 43 -47.68 -25.92 -24.83
CA GLY A 43 -47.86 -26.81 -23.69
C GLY A 43 -49.02 -26.39 -22.79
N ARG A 44 -49.84 -27.34 -22.35
CA ARG A 44 -50.89 -27.10 -21.33
C ARG A 44 -50.46 -27.66 -19.98
N LEU A 45 -50.16 -26.78 -19.03
CA LEU A 45 -49.49 -27.12 -17.79
C LEU A 45 -50.47 -27.41 -16.65
N ASN A 46 -50.28 -28.56 -15.99
CA ASN A 46 -50.97 -28.90 -14.75
C ASN A 46 -50.01 -29.03 -13.59
N ARG A 47 -50.40 -28.52 -12.42
CA ARG A 47 -49.71 -28.77 -11.15
C ARG A 47 -49.99 -30.20 -10.69
N ARG A 48 -48.94 -30.99 -10.44
CA ARG A 48 -49.03 -32.40 -10.00
C ARG A 48 -48.49 -32.66 -8.59
N GLY A 49 -47.96 -31.64 -7.94
CA GLY A 49 -47.40 -31.72 -6.59
C GLY A 49 -46.34 -30.66 -6.36
N ALA A 50 -45.73 -30.66 -5.18
CA ALA A 50 -44.62 -29.79 -4.85
C ALA A 50 -43.54 -30.56 -4.10
N LYS A 51 -42.29 -30.13 -4.25
CA LYS A 51 -41.14 -30.70 -3.54
C LYS A 51 -40.37 -29.58 -2.86
N MET A 52 -40.01 -29.79 -1.60
CA MET A 52 -39.08 -28.90 -0.90
C MET A 52 -37.66 -29.11 -1.43
N MET A 53 -36.97 -28.01 -1.70
CA MET A 53 -35.59 -27.97 -2.13
C MET A 53 -34.83 -26.97 -1.27
N THR A 54 -33.66 -27.36 -0.77
CA THR A 54 -32.73 -26.44 -0.11
C THR A 54 -31.73 -25.91 -1.14
N ILE A 55 -31.53 -24.60 -1.15
CA ILE A 55 -30.59 -23.86 -1.98
C ILE A 55 -29.67 -23.07 -1.06
N VAL A 56 -28.38 -23.01 -1.38
CA VAL A 56 -27.43 -22.18 -0.63
C VAL A 56 -27.39 -20.77 -1.21
N ASP A 57 -27.33 -19.77 -0.34
CA ASP A 57 -27.16 -18.38 -0.71
C ASP A 57 -25.81 -17.81 -0.27
N ALA A 58 -25.44 -16.65 -0.80
CA ALA A 58 -24.28 -15.90 -0.32
C ALA A 58 -24.45 -15.59 1.18
N PRO A 59 -23.36 -15.51 1.95
CA PRO A 59 -23.44 -15.26 3.38
C PRO A 59 -24.08 -13.90 3.68
N VAL A 60 -24.99 -13.88 4.66
CA VAL A 60 -25.70 -12.67 5.09
C VAL A 60 -25.34 -12.40 6.55
N HIS A 61 -24.96 -11.16 6.88
CA HIS A 61 -24.51 -10.79 8.23
C HIS A 61 -23.39 -11.69 8.79
N GLY A 62 -22.51 -12.20 7.91
CA GLY A 62 -21.44 -13.14 8.28
C GLY A 62 -21.91 -14.56 8.61
N ARG A 63 -23.12 -14.95 8.19
CA ARG A 63 -23.71 -16.27 8.46
C ARG A 63 -24.04 -17.01 7.17
N SER A 64 -23.81 -18.32 7.16
CA SER A 64 -24.27 -19.19 6.08
C SER A 64 -25.80 -19.12 5.98
N THR A 65 -26.32 -19.10 4.75
CA THR A 65 -27.75 -18.88 4.49
C THR A 65 -28.30 -19.97 3.59
N PHE A 66 -29.32 -20.67 4.07
CA PHE A 66 -29.99 -21.76 3.37
C PHE A 66 -31.44 -21.38 3.09
N ILE A 67 -31.87 -21.51 1.84
CA ILE A 67 -33.21 -21.20 1.38
C ILE A 67 -33.96 -22.49 1.12
N HIS A 68 -35.02 -22.73 1.86
CA HIS A 68 -35.97 -23.82 1.65
C HIS A 68 -37.11 -23.33 0.77
N VAL A 69 -37.06 -23.70 -0.52
CA VAL A 69 -38.07 -23.32 -1.51
C VAL A 69 -39.00 -24.49 -1.82
N LYS A 70 -40.30 -24.22 -1.86
CA LYS A 70 -41.31 -25.17 -2.33
C LYS A 70 -41.45 -25.06 -3.85
N ARG A 71 -40.84 -25.97 -4.60
CA ARG A 71 -40.95 -25.99 -6.07
C ARG A 71 -42.13 -26.84 -6.52
N ILE A 72 -42.98 -26.27 -7.36
CA ILE A 72 -44.13 -26.98 -7.94
C ILE A 72 -43.66 -27.87 -9.09
N ARG A 73 -44.21 -29.09 -9.20
CA ARG A 73 -44.03 -29.98 -10.35
C ARG A 73 -45.15 -29.76 -11.36
N TYR A 74 -44.77 -29.53 -12.60
CA TYR A 74 -45.66 -29.38 -13.75
C TYR A 74 -45.64 -30.63 -14.62
N LEU A 75 -46.82 -31.02 -15.11
CA LEU A 75 -47.00 -32.02 -16.17
C LEU A 75 -47.69 -31.33 -17.35
N CYS A 76 -47.10 -31.44 -18.52
CA CYS A 76 -47.71 -30.97 -19.76
C CYS A 76 -48.73 -32.00 -20.27
N ARG A 77 -49.99 -31.59 -20.44
CA ARG A 77 -51.04 -32.43 -21.04
C ARG A 77 -50.85 -32.70 -22.53
N ASN A 78 -50.05 -31.90 -23.23
CA ASN A 78 -49.88 -32.02 -24.68
C ASN A 78 -48.76 -33.00 -25.05
N CYS A 79 -47.58 -32.88 -24.42
CA CYS A 79 -46.44 -33.76 -24.72
C CYS A 79 -46.20 -34.84 -23.65
N GLY A 80 -46.93 -34.84 -22.52
CA GLY A 80 -46.71 -35.76 -21.41
C GLY A 80 -45.45 -35.49 -20.57
N GLY A 81 -44.60 -34.54 -20.98
CA GLY A 81 -43.38 -34.17 -20.27
C GLY A 81 -43.64 -33.56 -18.90
N SER A 82 -42.77 -33.84 -17.92
CA SER A 82 -42.83 -33.25 -16.58
C SER A 82 -41.57 -32.43 -16.28
N PHE A 83 -41.72 -31.35 -15.52
CA PHE A 83 -40.62 -30.49 -15.09
C PHE A 83 -40.93 -29.80 -13.75
N MET A 84 -39.91 -29.25 -13.11
CA MET A 84 -40.06 -28.48 -11.87
C MET A 84 -40.10 -26.99 -12.19
N GLN A 85 -40.94 -26.23 -11.49
CA GLN A 85 -41.04 -24.76 -11.61
C GLN A 85 -39.65 -24.12 -11.76
N PRO A 86 -39.36 -23.43 -12.88
CA PRO A 86 -38.07 -22.81 -13.12
C PRO A 86 -37.73 -21.80 -12.03
N LEU A 87 -36.45 -21.74 -11.65
CA LEU A 87 -35.91 -20.75 -10.72
C LEU A 87 -34.72 -20.05 -11.40
N PRO A 88 -34.94 -18.95 -12.13
CA PRO A 88 -33.90 -18.26 -12.90
C PRO A 88 -32.71 -17.78 -12.05
N ASP A 89 -32.95 -17.43 -10.78
CA ASP A 89 -31.90 -16.96 -9.86
C ASP A 89 -30.98 -18.09 -9.37
N VAL A 90 -31.37 -19.35 -9.55
CA VAL A 90 -30.61 -20.52 -9.12
C VAL A 90 -29.63 -20.94 -10.21
N HIS A 91 -28.39 -21.19 -9.82
CA HIS A 91 -27.36 -21.61 -10.76
C HIS A 91 -27.74 -22.96 -11.42
N PRO A 92 -27.64 -23.11 -12.75
CA PRO A 92 -28.17 -24.29 -13.46
C PRO A 92 -27.50 -25.62 -13.06
N LYS A 93 -26.25 -25.57 -12.58
CA LYS A 93 -25.47 -26.78 -12.18
C LYS A 93 -25.31 -26.97 -10.68
N HIS A 94 -25.60 -25.93 -9.88
CA HIS A 94 -25.33 -25.94 -8.44
C HIS A 94 -26.61 -25.59 -7.71
N ARG A 95 -26.92 -26.29 -6.62
CA ARG A 95 -28.09 -25.96 -5.78
C ARG A 95 -27.79 -24.73 -4.93
N MET A 96 -27.50 -23.64 -5.60
CA MET A 96 -27.03 -22.38 -5.05
C MET A 96 -27.63 -21.24 -5.86
N LEU A 97 -27.91 -20.11 -5.23
CA LEU A 97 -28.21 -18.89 -5.99
C LEU A 97 -26.99 -18.46 -6.81
N ALA A 98 -27.22 -17.85 -7.96
CA ALA A 98 -26.16 -17.37 -8.85
C ALA A 98 -25.21 -16.41 -8.12
N ARG A 99 -25.73 -15.59 -7.21
CA ARG A 99 -24.93 -14.71 -6.34
C ARG A 99 -24.04 -15.45 -5.35
N CYS A 100 -24.45 -16.61 -4.85
CA CYS A 100 -23.60 -17.46 -4.01
C CYS A 100 -22.43 -18.03 -4.81
N VAL A 101 -22.68 -18.49 -6.04
CA VAL A 101 -21.63 -18.98 -6.92
C VAL A 101 -20.64 -17.86 -7.24
N LYS A 102 -21.13 -16.64 -7.50
CA LYS A 102 -20.27 -15.46 -7.69
C LYS A 102 -19.46 -15.13 -6.43
N TYR A 103 -20.09 -15.13 -5.25
CA TYR A 103 -19.39 -14.94 -3.97
C TYR A 103 -18.25 -15.95 -3.80
N ILE A 104 -18.52 -17.24 -4.06
CA ILE A 104 -17.50 -18.28 -4.00
C ILE A 104 -16.37 -17.97 -4.99
N GLN A 105 -16.67 -17.61 -6.23
CA GLN A 105 -15.66 -17.29 -7.24
C GLN A 105 -14.76 -16.12 -6.80
N ASP A 106 -15.35 -15.02 -6.36
CA ASP A 106 -14.61 -13.81 -5.99
C ASP A 106 -13.80 -14.03 -4.70
N GLN A 107 -14.41 -14.60 -3.66
CA GLN A 107 -13.75 -14.79 -2.36
C GLN A 107 -12.70 -15.90 -2.39
N SER A 108 -12.86 -16.90 -3.24
CA SER A 108 -11.87 -17.97 -3.43
C SER A 108 -10.57 -17.46 -4.03
N LEU A 109 -10.53 -16.27 -4.62
CA LEU A 109 -9.28 -15.63 -5.05
C LEU A 109 -8.55 -14.97 -3.88
N LEU A 110 -9.28 -14.52 -2.86
CA LEU A 110 -8.77 -13.70 -1.75
C LEU A 110 -8.53 -14.48 -0.46
N LYS A 111 -9.24 -15.59 -0.26
CA LYS A 111 -9.26 -16.36 0.99
C LYS A 111 -8.90 -17.84 0.74
N PRO A 112 -8.49 -18.57 1.78
CA PRO A 112 -8.44 -20.03 1.75
C PRO A 112 -9.80 -20.64 1.44
N PHE A 113 -9.83 -21.79 0.75
CA PHE A 113 -11.10 -22.43 0.39
C PHE A 113 -11.88 -22.93 1.61
N ALA A 114 -11.19 -23.32 2.69
CA ALA A 114 -11.81 -23.68 3.97
C ALA A 114 -12.63 -22.51 4.54
N HIS A 115 -12.10 -21.28 4.51
CA HIS A 115 -12.82 -20.11 5.01
C HIS A 115 -14.05 -19.79 4.13
N VAL A 116 -13.95 -19.93 2.80
CA VAL A 116 -15.09 -19.75 1.90
C VAL A 116 -16.15 -20.84 2.13
N SER A 117 -15.71 -22.07 2.44
CA SER A 117 -16.58 -23.19 2.84
C SER A 117 -17.32 -22.88 4.15
N GLU A 118 -16.62 -22.34 5.16
CA GLU A 118 -17.22 -21.91 6.44
C GLU A 118 -18.21 -20.76 6.25
N ASP A 119 -17.83 -19.72 5.50
CA ASP A 119 -18.69 -18.57 5.21
C ASP A 119 -20.03 -19.04 4.60
N THR A 120 -19.97 -19.94 3.61
CA THR A 120 -21.13 -20.34 2.79
C THR A 120 -21.87 -21.59 3.28
N GLY A 121 -21.24 -22.42 4.10
CA GLY A 121 -21.73 -23.76 4.45
C GLY A 121 -21.63 -24.79 3.30
N VAL A 122 -20.92 -24.45 2.22
CA VAL A 122 -20.69 -25.34 1.07
C VAL A 122 -19.43 -26.15 1.28
N LEU A 123 -19.48 -27.47 1.06
CA LEU A 123 -18.30 -28.34 1.14
C LEU A 123 -17.11 -27.78 0.34
N GLU A 124 -15.92 -27.78 0.96
CA GLU A 124 -14.68 -27.25 0.38
C GLU A 124 -14.37 -27.86 -1.00
N ALA A 125 -14.64 -29.15 -1.22
CA ALA A 125 -14.45 -29.79 -2.53
C ALA A 125 -15.30 -29.14 -3.64
N VAL A 126 -16.50 -28.68 -3.32
CA VAL A 126 -17.39 -27.97 -4.26
C VAL A 126 -16.88 -26.55 -4.49
N VAL A 127 -16.44 -25.85 -3.43
CA VAL A 127 -15.77 -24.55 -3.52
C VAL A 127 -14.56 -24.63 -4.47
N ARG A 128 -13.67 -25.62 -4.28
CA ARG A 128 -12.52 -25.90 -5.15
C ARG A 128 -12.93 -26.10 -6.60
N LYS A 129 -13.99 -26.88 -6.86
CA LYS A 129 -14.48 -27.13 -8.22
C LYS A 129 -15.01 -25.87 -8.90
N ILE A 130 -15.79 -25.05 -8.17
CA ILE A 130 -16.31 -23.77 -8.67
C ILE A 130 -15.16 -22.80 -8.94
N SER A 131 -14.21 -22.69 -8.00
CA SER A 131 -13.03 -21.84 -8.13
C SER A 131 -12.18 -22.24 -9.34
N LYS A 132 -11.87 -23.53 -9.49
CA LYS A 132 -11.07 -24.04 -10.63
C LYS A 132 -11.68 -23.65 -11.97
N ALA A 133 -12.97 -23.92 -12.15
CA ALA A 133 -13.68 -23.55 -13.38
C ALA A 133 -13.72 -22.03 -13.63
N HIS A 134 -13.63 -21.21 -12.58
CA HIS A 134 -13.54 -19.76 -12.70
C HIS A 134 -12.13 -19.29 -13.05
N THR A 135 -11.10 -19.80 -12.36
CA THR A 135 -9.69 -19.46 -12.62
C THR A 135 -9.24 -19.92 -14.00
N ASP A 136 -9.75 -21.05 -14.50
CA ASP A 136 -9.47 -21.52 -15.86
C ASP A 136 -10.02 -20.52 -16.90
N ARG A 137 -11.25 -20.05 -16.70
CA ARG A 137 -11.88 -19.02 -17.57
C ARG A 137 -11.12 -17.69 -17.51
N LEU A 138 -10.70 -17.26 -16.32
CA LEU A 138 -9.88 -16.06 -16.14
C LEU A 138 -8.53 -16.19 -16.86
N SER A 139 -7.85 -17.32 -16.70
CA SER A 139 -6.54 -17.58 -17.29
C SER A 139 -6.60 -17.58 -18.82
N VAL A 140 -7.62 -18.19 -19.43
CA VAL A 140 -7.82 -18.17 -20.89
C VAL A 140 -8.04 -16.74 -21.38
N ARG A 141 -8.88 -15.96 -20.70
CA ARG A 141 -9.13 -14.55 -21.06
C ARG A 141 -7.87 -13.70 -20.91
N HIS A 142 -7.13 -13.90 -19.83
CA HIS A 142 -5.88 -13.20 -19.57
C HIS A 142 -4.84 -13.52 -20.65
N ALA A 143 -4.59 -14.79 -20.98
CA ALA A 143 -3.64 -15.17 -22.03
C ALA A 143 -3.98 -14.57 -23.42
N ARG A 144 -5.26 -14.39 -23.73
CA ARG A 144 -5.68 -13.73 -24.98
C ARG A 144 -5.34 -12.25 -25.03
N ASN A 145 -5.49 -11.57 -23.89
CA ASN A 145 -5.39 -10.12 -23.74
C ASN A 145 -4.02 -9.65 -23.23
N LEU A 146 -3.14 -10.57 -22.83
CA LEU A 146 -1.83 -10.26 -22.28
C LEU A 146 -0.98 -9.51 -23.31
N ARG A 147 -0.44 -8.37 -22.90
CA ARG A 147 0.46 -7.51 -23.68
C ARG A 147 1.55 -6.97 -22.75
N ALA A 148 2.73 -6.74 -23.29
CA ALA A 148 3.82 -6.10 -22.58
C ALA A 148 3.46 -4.64 -22.21
N PRO A 149 3.70 -4.21 -20.96
CA PRO A 149 3.73 -2.80 -20.62
C PRO A 149 5.01 -2.13 -21.15
N ARG A 150 5.04 -0.80 -21.23
CA ARG A 150 6.23 -0.03 -21.70
C ARG A 150 7.43 -0.23 -20.78
N VAL A 151 7.19 -0.37 -19.47
CA VAL A 151 8.22 -0.62 -18.47
C VAL A 151 7.83 -1.84 -17.64
N ILE A 152 8.68 -2.87 -17.70
CA ILE A 152 8.48 -4.14 -17.00
C ILE A 152 9.37 -4.18 -15.76
N GLY A 153 8.84 -4.60 -14.62
CA GLY A 153 9.66 -5.08 -13.51
C GLY A 153 9.71 -6.59 -13.48
N ILE A 154 10.90 -7.16 -13.28
CA ILE A 154 11.09 -8.58 -12.97
C ILE A 154 11.69 -8.68 -11.57
N ASP A 155 11.02 -9.46 -10.73
CA ASP A 155 11.41 -9.72 -9.36
C ASP A 155 11.20 -11.22 -9.05
N GLU A 156 11.53 -11.64 -7.84
CA GLU A 156 11.47 -13.03 -7.41
C GLU A 156 10.52 -13.24 -6.23
N LEU A 157 9.72 -14.30 -6.32
CA LEU A 157 8.80 -14.69 -5.28
C LEU A 157 8.92 -16.18 -4.95
N THR A 158 9.27 -16.49 -3.71
CA THR A 158 9.25 -17.87 -3.22
C THR A 158 7.82 -18.33 -2.95
N LEU A 159 7.34 -19.29 -3.72
CA LEU A 159 6.00 -19.89 -3.61
C LEU A 159 6.11 -21.42 -3.66
N GLY A 160 5.67 -22.08 -2.59
CA GLY A 160 5.73 -23.54 -2.52
C GLY A 160 7.15 -24.09 -2.46
N LYS A 161 8.06 -23.38 -1.77
CA LYS A 161 9.51 -23.63 -1.70
C LYS A 161 10.29 -23.37 -2.99
N GLU A 162 9.60 -23.10 -4.09
CA GLU A 162 10.22 -22.76 -5.37
C GLU A 162 10.33 -21.25 -5.54
N LEU A 163 11.45 -20.80 -6.09
CA LEU A 163 11.69 -19.41 -6.44
C LEU A 163 11.19 -19.14 -7.86
N ARG A 164 10.29 -18.16 -8.02
CA ARG A 164 9.57 -17.91 -9.27
C ARG A 164 9.76 -16.48 -9.72
N ALA A 165 9.86 -16.27 -11.03
CA ALA A 165 9.87 -14.93 -11.60
C ALA A 165 8.45 -14.32 -11.56
N ILE A 166 8.35 -13.09 -11.06
CA ILE A 166 7.12 -12.28 -11.06
C ILE A 166 7.35 -11.05 -11.94
N PHE A 167 6.37 -10.75 -12.79
CA PHE A 167 6.42 -9.66 -13.75
C PHE A 167 5.37 -8.61 -13.38
N VAL A 168 5.81 -7.37 -13.21
CA VAL A 168 4.97 -6.25 -12.79
C VAL A 168 4.97 -5.14 -13.82
N ASP A 169 3.83 -4.47 -13.95
CA ASP A 169 3.73 -3.22 -14.71
C ASP A 169 4.15 -2.06 -13.80
N MET A 170 5.21 -1.36 -14.18
CA MET A 170 5.75 -0.25 -13.39
C MET A 170 4.83 0.97 -13.36
N HIS A 171 3.82 1.05 -14.23
CA HIS A 171 2.86 2.16 -14.26
C HIS A 171 1.53 1.83 -13.55
N ASP A 172 1.11 0.56 -13.43
CA ASP A 172 -0.14 0.17 -12.71
C ASP A 172 0.14 -0.31 -11.28
N ASN A 173 0.54 0.61 -10.40
CA ASN A 173 0.72 0.36 -8.97
C ASN A 173 1.57 -0.90 -8.66
N ALA A 174 2.45 -1.34 -9.57
CA ALA A 174 3.20 -2.59 -9.49
C ALA A 174 2.32 -3.85 -9.25
N TRP A 175 1.14 -3.97 -9.87
CA TRP A 175 0.39 -5.23 -9.81
C TRP A 175 1.03 -6.26 -10.75
N PRO A 176 1.19 -7.52 -10.32
CA PRO A 176 1.74 -8.53 -11.19
C PRO A 176 0.80 -8.81 -12.36
N PHE A 177 1.36 -8.72 -13.57
CA PHE A 177 0.66 -9.16 -14.77
C PHE A 177 1.01 -10.61 -15.13
N GLU A 178 2.14 -11.15 -14.67
CA GLU A 178 2.49 -12.56 -14.87
C GLU A 178 3.36 -13.14 -13.73
N ILE A 179 3.25 -14.46 -13.50
CA ILE A 179 4.15 -15.26 -12.67
C ILE A 179 4.49 -16.55 -13.40
N LEU A 180 5.79 -16.88 -13.45
CA LEU A 180 6.30 -18.06 -14.13
C LEU A 180 6.49 -19.26 -13.20
N PRO A 181 6.54 -20.50 -13.73
CA PRO A 181 6.70 -21.70 -12.92
C PRO A 181 8.03 -21.77 -12.17
N ASP A 182 9.05 -21.09 -12.68
CA ASP A 182 10.39 -20.95 -12.14
C ASP A 182 10.96 -19.61 -12.59
N ARG A 183 12.23 -19.37 -12.29
CA ARG A 183 12.97 -18.17 -12.71
C ARG A 183 14.00 -18.45 -13.80
N LEU A 184 14.10 -19.67 -14.33
CA LEU A 184 15.21 -20.06 -15.20
C LEU A 184 15.27 -19.18 -16.46
N LYS A 185 16.49 -18.96 -16.99
CA LYS A 185 16.74 -18.13 -18.19
C LYS A 185 15.78 -18.50 -19.32
N ASP A 186 15.71 -19.78 -19.67
CA ASP A 186 14.95 -20.26 -20.83
C ASP A 186 13.45 -20.03 -20.65
N THR A 187 12.92 -20.28 -19.45
CA THR A 187 11.50 -20.03 -19.12
C THR A 187 11.15 -18.56 -19.28
N VAL A 188 12.01 -17.67 -18.77
CA VAL A 188 11.84 -16.21 -18.84
C VAL A 188 11.96 -15.73 -20.28
N PHE A 189 12.98 -16.18 -21.01
CA PHE A 189 13.19 -15.87 -22.42
C PHE A 189 11.97 -16.26 -23.26
N HIS A 190 11.51 -17.50 -23.17
CA HIS A 190 10.36 -17.96 -23.94
C HIS A 190 9.09 -17.17 -23.63
N PHE A 191 8.88 -16.80 -22.37
CA PHE A 191 7.77 -15.93 -22.01
C PHE A 191 7.87 -14.56 -22.68
N LEU A 192 9.03 -13.90 -22.55
CA LEU A 192 9.26 -12.56 -23.07
C LEU A 192 9.21 -12.51 -24.60
N ASP A 193 9.78 -13.51 -25.29
CA ASP A 193 9.79 -13.58 -26.76
C ASP A 193 8.39 -13.77 -27.36
N ASN A 194 7.50 -14.46 -26.62
CA ASN A 194 6.10 -14.67 -27.03
C ASN A 194 5.15 -13.57 -26.52
N LEU A 195 5.64 -12.59 -25.76
CA LEU A 195 4.82 -11.54 -25.20
C LEU A 195 4.41 -10.54 -26.28
N LYS A 196 3.08 -10.39 -26.49
CA LYS A 196 2.56 -9.41 -27.46
C LYS A 196 3.03 -8.01 -27.11
N GLY A 197 3.49 -7.25 -28.10
CA GLY A 197 3.99 -5.89 -27.87
C GLY A 197 5.39 -5.82 -27.27
N ARG A 198 6.15 -6.93 -27.20
CA ARG A 198 7.53 -6.93 -26.65
C ARG A 198 8.47 -5.89 -27.28
N HIS A 199 8.25 -5.51 -28.54
CA HIS A 199 9.05 -4.50 -29.24
C HIS A 199 8.74 -3.06 -28.81
N GLU A 200 7.63 -2.83 -28.09
CA GLU A 200 7.22 -1.53 -27.54
C GLU A 200 7.74 -1.33 -26.11
N VAL A 201 8.43 -2.32 -25.55
CA VAL A 201 9.05 -2.23 -24.22
C VAL A 201 10.29 -1.35 -24.31
N GLU A 202 10.32 -0.33 -23.46
CA GLU A 202 11.38 0.68 -23.40
C GLU A 202 12.41 0.35 -22.34
N ALA A 203 11.98 -0.21 -21.21
CA ALA A 203 12.86 -0.55 -20.12
C ALA A 203 12.38 -1.77 -19.32
N VAL A 204 13.34 -2.51 -18.77
CA VAL A 204 13.12 -3.62 -17.86
C VAL A 204 13.94 -3.42 -16.59
N VAL A 205 13.28 -3.36 -15.44
CA VAL A 205 13.89 -3.22 -14.11
C VAL A 205 14.08 -4.61 -13.51
N ILE A 206 15.32 -4.95 -13.12
CA ILE A 206 15.67 -6.26 -12.56
C ILE A 206 16.61 -6.14 -11.36
N ASP A 207 16.70 -7.19 -10.56
CA ASP A 207 17.85 -7.40 -9.67
C ASP A 207 19.10 -7.81 -10.47
N MET A 208 20.29 -7.77 -9.86
CA MET A 208 21.59 -8.10 -10.43
C MET A 208 21.77 -9.61 -10.66
N TRP A 209 20.89 -10.21 -11.46
CA TRP A 209 20.93 -11.61 -11.83
C TRP A 209 21.17 -11.78 -13.34
N LEU A 210 22.37 -12.26 -13.68
CA LEU A 210 22.85 -12.38 -15.07
C LEU A 210 21.87 -13.16 -15.99
N PRO A 211 21.24 -14.26 -15.56
CA PRO A 211 20.25 -14.96 -16.38
C PRO A 211 19.08 -14.10 -16.85
N TYR A 212 18.57 -13.18 -16.03
CA TYR A 212 17.53 -12.25 -16.49
C TYR A 212 18.07 -11.29 -17.54
N LYS A 213 19.25 -10.71 -17.32
CA LYS A 213 19.89 -9.83 -18.30
C LYS A 213 20.02 -10.52 -19.66
N LEU A 214 20.57 -11.74 -19.69
CA LEU A 214 20.74 -12.49 -20.94
C LEU A 214 19.39 -12.82 -21.60
N ALA A 215 18.36 -13.18 -20.83
CA ALA A 215 17.04 -13.45 -21.38
C ALA A 215 16.38 -12.19 -21.99
N ILE A 216 16.56 -11.02 -21.35
CA ILE A 216 16.03 -9.75 -21.83
C ILE A 216 16.78 -9.27 -23.07
N GLU A 217 18.12 -9.33 -23.09
CA GLU A 217 18.92 -8.94 -24.26
C GLU A 217 18.56 -9.78 -25.49
N GLU A 218 18.25 -11.06 -25.28
CA GLU A 218 17.84 -11.97 -26.36
C GLU A 218 16.40 -11.73 -26.81
N ALA A 219 15.45 -11.53 -25.90
CA ALA A 219 14.02 -11.38 -26.22
C ALA A 219 13.61 -9.95 -26.59
N MET A 220 14.30 -8.93 -26.09
CA MET A 220 13.94 -7.51 -26.20
C MET A 220 15.20 -6.64 -26.30
N PRO A 221 16.02 -6.79 -27.36
CA PRO A 221 17.28 -6.06 -27.50
C PRO A 221 17.12 -4.52 -27.56
N GLN A 222 15.91 -4.03 -27.83
CA GLN A 222 15.62 -2.60 -27.83
C GLN A 222 15.35 -2.00 -26.43
N ALA A 223 15.08 -2.83 -25.42
CA ALA A 223 14.72 -2.37 -24.09
C ALA A 223 15.97 -2.10 -23.24
N ALA A 224 16.00 -0.95 -22.55
CA ALA A 224 17.05 -0.64 -21.60
C ALA A 224 16.92 -1.47 -20.32
N ILE A 225 18.00 -2.13 -19.90
CA ILE A 225 18.02 -2.87 -18.63
C ILE A 225 18.42 -1.90 -17.51
N ILE A 226 17.60 -1.85 -16.47
CA ILE A 226 17.82 -1.01 -15.28
C ILE A 226 18.01 -1.93 -14.08
N ILE A 227 19.09 -1.74 -13.32
CA ILE A 227 19.21 -2.41 -12.02
C ILE A 227 18.40 -1.67 -10.97
N ASP A 228 17.59 -2.42 -10.22
CA ASP A 228 16.91 -1.86 -9.06
C ASP A 228 17.92 -1.44 -7.99
N HIS A 229 18.03 -0.12 -7.79
CA HIS A 229 19.04 0.46 -6.92
C HIS A 229 18.95 0.00 -5.47
N PHE A 230 17.78 -0.43 -4.99
CA PHE A 230 17.63 -0.96 -3.63
C PHE A 230 18.59 -2.12 -3.36
N HIS A 231 18.72 -3.05 -4.32
CA HIS A 231 19.62 -4.19 -4.19
C HIS A 231 21.10 -3.77 -4.17
N VAL A 232 21.45 -2.74 -4.95
CA VAL A 232 22.81 -2.17 -5.00
C VAL A 232 23.15 -1.47 -3.68
N VAL A 233 22.26 -0.61 -3.20
CA VAL A 233 22.35 0.12 -1.93
C VAL A 233 22.42 -0.86 -0.75
N ASN A 234 21.68 -1.96 -0.82
CA ASN A 234 21.68 -2.98 0.23
C ASN A 234 23.06 -3.66 0.41
N HIS A 235 23.87 -3.82 -0.65
CA HIS A 235 25.24 -4.32 -0.48
C HIS A 235 26.10 -3.39 0.40
N ALA A 236 25.92 -2.07 0.30
CA ALA A 236 26.62 -1.12 1.17
C ALA A 236 26.12 -1.19 2.62
N ASN A 237 24.82 -1.44 2.83
CA ASN A 237 24.28 -1.73 4.17
C ASN A 237 24.87 -3.00 4.78
N VAL A 238 25.00 -4.07 3.98
CA VAL A 238 25.61 -5.33 4.43
C VAL A 238 27.08 -5.12 4.79
N ALA A 239 27.82 -4.37 3.97
CA ALA A 239 29.21 -4.01 4.25
C ALA A 239 29.34 -3.23 5.57
N MET A 240 28.49 -2.22 5.78
CA MET A 240 28.46 -1.46 7.04
C MET A 240 28.13 -2.35 8.26
N ASP A 241 27.13 -3.23 8.15
CA ASP A 241 26.78 -4.16 9.23
C ASP A 241 27.90 -5.18 9.49
N GLU A 242 28.68 -5.58 8.48
CA GLU A 242 29.85 -6.43 8.67
C GLU A 242 30.94 -5.74 9.50
N VAL A 243 31.26 -4.47 9.21
CA VAL A 243 32.21 -3.69 10.03
C VAL A 243 31.70 -3.57 11.47
N ARG A 244 30.41 -3.27 11.64
CA ARG A 244 29.75 -3.25 12.96
C ARG A 244 29.88 -4.58 13.69
N ARG A 245 29.61 -5.71 13.03
CA ARG A 245 29.76 -7.06 13.61
C ARG A 245 31.20 -7.43 13.92
N LYS A 246 32.18 -6.93 13.16
CA LYS A 246 33.61 -7.12 13.46
C LYS A 246 33.98 -6.38 14.76
N PHE A 247 33.59 -5.12 14.88
CA PHE A 247 33.79 -4.34 16.11
C PHE A 247 33.00 -4.89 17.32
N GLN A 248 31.77 -5.34 17.10
CA GLN A 248 30.94 -5.93 18.16
C GLN A 248 31.61 -7.15 18.83
N ARG A 249 32.49 -7.86 18.11
CA ARG A 249 33.24 -9.01 18.65
C ARG A 249 34.47 -8.61 19.46
N THR A 250 34.87 -7.34 19.45
CA THR A 250 36.05 -6.84 20.17
C THR A 250 35.73 -6.13 21.47
N ILE A 251 34.44 -5.92 21.79
CA ILE A 251 33.97 -5.18 22.98
C ILE A 251 33.31 -6.10 24.02
N SER A 252 33.25 -5.64 25.27
CA SER A 252 32.63 -6.35 26.41
C SER A 252 31.10 -6.38 26.32
N ASP A 253 30.47 -7.23 27.15
CA ASP A 253 29.06 -7.63 26.99
C ASP A 253 28.04 -6.49 27.03
N GLU A 254 28.15 -5.53 27.95
CA GLU A 254 27.17 -4.44 28.08
C GLU A 254 27.22 -3.46 26.86
N PRO A 255 28.39 -2.91 26.45
CA PRO A 255 28.50 -2.18 25.19
C PRO A 255 28.12 -2.99 23.93
N ARG A 256 28.29 -4.31 23.98
CA ARG A 256 27.98 -5.22 22.87
C ARG A 256 26.49 -5.30 22.58
N ASP A 257 25.64 -5.30 23.61
CA ASP A 257 24.19 -5.37 23.47
C ASP A 257 23.61 -4.01 23.03
N ASP A 258 24.15 -2.90 23.55
CA ASP A 258 23.80 -1.55 23.09
C ASP A 258 24.10 -1.36 21.59
N LEU A 259 25.25 -1.85 21.12
CA LEU A 259 25.62 -1.80 19.70
C LEU A 259 24.72 -2.71 18.83
N MET A 260 24.20 -3.80 19.39
CA MET A 260 23.21 -4.64 18.68
C MET A 260 21.88 -3.91 18.56
N ALA A 261 21.42 -3.26 19.62
CA ALA A 261 20.19 -2.48 19.62
C ALA A 261 20.25 -1.31 18.62
N ALA A 262 21.43 -0.69 18.48
CA ALA A 262 21.67 0.42 17.54
C ALA A 262 21.91 -0.02 16.08
N LYS A 263 21.82 -1.31 15.73
CA LYS A 263 22.13 -1.83 14.38
C LYS A 263 21.43 -1.06 13.26
N ASP A 264 20.15 -0.76 13.42
CA ASP A 264 19.35 -0.11 12.38
C ASP A 264 19.76 1.36 12.18
N HIS A 265 20.37 1.99 13.20
CA HIS A 265 20.89 3.36 13.08
C HIS A 265 22.03 3.46 12.06
N PHE A 266 22.86 2.42 11.92
CA PHE A 266 23.97 2.39 10.97
C PHE A 266 23.52 2.19 9.51
N THR A 267 22.41 1.48 9.30
CA THR A 267 21.92 1.13 7.94
C THR A 267 20.88 2.11 7.42
N LYS A 268 20.12 2.75 8.31
CA LYS A 268 19.22 3.86 7.96
C LYS A 268 20.03 5.01 7.36
N ARG A 269 19.43 5.71 6.40
CA ARG A 269 20.04 6.89 5.78
C ARG A 269 20.15 8.01 6.80
N GLN A 270 21.29 8.70 6.88
CA GLN A 270 21.58 9.65 7.95
C GLN A 270 20.56 10.79 8.03
N SER A 271 20.07 11.27 6.88
CA SER A 271 19.04 12.32 6.80
C SER A 271 17.67 11.89 7.35
N LYS A 272 17.45 10.60 7.61
CA LYS A 272 16.19 10.05 8.15
C LYS A 272 16.27 9.66 9.63
N LEU A 273 17.43 9.81 10.28
CA LEU A 273 17.59 9.54 11.70
C LEU A 273 17.00 10.70 12.53
N LEU A 274 16.23 10.37 13.57
CA LEU A 274 15.56 11.37 14.40
C LEU A 274 15.86 11.16 15.89
N GLY A 275 15.96 12.26 16.64
CA GLY A 275 16.08 12.25 18.10
C GLY A 275 17.21 11.34 18.60
N GLN A 276 16.83 10.33 19.38
CA GLN A 276 17.77 9.41 20.02
C GLN A 276 18.58 8.57 19.02
N GLU A 277 17.99 8.15 17.90
CA GLU A 277 18.67 7.32 16.90
C GLU A 277 19.94 8.00 16.37
N ARG A 278 19.85 9.31 16.15
CA ARG A 278 20.97 10.13 15.65
C ARG A 278 22.06 10.28 16.71
N SER A 279 21.67 10.60 17.93
CA SER A 279 22.61 10.77 19.05
C SER A 279 23.38 9.48 19.34
N ASP A 280 22.69 8.33 19.30
CA ASP A 280 23.30 7.02 19.52
C ASP A 280 24.31 6.68 18.41
N LEU A 281 23.95 6.93 17.15
CA LEU A 281 24.86 6.74 16.03
C LEU A 281 26.09 7.64 16.19
N GLU A 282 25.91 8.94 16.40
CA GLU A 282 27.00 9.91 16.52
C GLU A 282 27.96 9.57 17.67
N ARG A 283 27.45 9.00 18.76
CA ARG A 283 28.29 8.45 19.84
C ARG A 283 29.16 7.30 19.34
N TRP A 284 28.57 6.27 18.73
CA TRP A 284 29.33 5.12 18.25
C TRP A 284 30.36 5.47 17.18
N LEU A 285 30.02 6.38 16.25
CA LEU A 285 30.94 6.84 15.21
C LEU A 285 32.09 7.69 15.81
N ARG A 286 31.87 8.38 16.92
CA ARG A 286 32.94 9.12 17.61
C ARG A 286 33.92 8.18 18.31
N ASP A 287 33.40 7.11 18.90
CA ASP A 287 34.18 6.23 19.76
C ASP A 287 35.02 5.22 18.95
N GLU A 288 34.59 4.84 17.74
CA GLU A 288 35.33 3.90 16.87
C GLU A 288 35.51 4.43 15.44
N PRO A 289 36.74 4.89 15.07
CA PRO A 289 37.03 5.45 13.75
C PRO A 289 36.71 4.51 12.58
N LYS A 290 36.85 3.19 12.73
CA LYS A 290 36.52 2.25 11.65
C LYS A 290 35.03 2.19 11.35
N LEU A 291 34.18 2.37 12.37
CA LEU A 291 32.73 2.48 12.17
C LEU A 291 32.39 3.78 11.46
N GLN A 292 33.06 4.88 11.83
CA GLN A 292 32.91 6.17 11.17
C GLN A 292 33.24 6.11 9.68
N ASP A 293 34.42 5.60 9.32
CA ASP A 293 34.86 5.52 7.93
C ASP A 293 33.93 4.62 7.10
N ALA A 294 33.50 3.48 7.65
CA ALA A 294 32.53 2.61 6.99
C ALA A 294 31.16 3.29 6.79
N HIS A 295 30.69 4.04 7.79
CA HIS A 295 29.44 4.77 7.71
C HIS A 295 29.50 5.89 6.67
N TYR A 296 30.60 6.65 6.63
CA TYR A 296 30.81 7.69 5.61
C TYR A 296 30.95 7.10 4.22
N ALA A 297 31.65 5.97 4.06
CA ALA A 297 31.70 5.26 2.78
C ALA A 297 30.30 4.83 2.32
N LYS A 298 29.45 4.32 3.23
CA LYS A 298 28.06 3.97 2.94
C LYS A 298 27.21 5.20 2.55
N GLU A 299 27.26 6.29 3.31
CA GLU A 299 26.48 7.50 3.00
C GLU A 299 26.95 8.17 1.70
N ALA A 300 28.26 8.22 1.44
CA ALA A 300 28.80 8.72 0.18
C ALA A 300 28.35 7.85 -1.01
N PHE A 301 28.21 6.54 -0.81
CA PHE A 301 27.64 5.65 -1.82
C PHE A 301 26.16 5.96 -2.07
N PHE A 302 25.37 6.18 -1.02
CA PHE A 302 23.94 6.52 -1.15
C PHE A 302 23.73 7.84 -1.90
N ALA A 303 24.62 8.81 -1.69
CA ALA A 303 24.57 10.12 -2.34
C ALA A 303 24.67 10.04 -3.87
N ILE A 304 25.18 8.95 -4.45
CA ILE A 304 25.21 8.74 -5.90
C ILE A 304 23.80 8.87 -6.51
N TRP A 305 22.78 8.36 -5.81
CA TRP A 305 21.38 8.43 -6.26
C TRP A 305 20.74 9.79 -6.01
N ASP A 306 21.39 10.74 -5.35
CA ASP A 306 20.87 12.10 -5.21
C ASP A 306 21.22 12.98 -6.41
N HIS A 307 22.08 12.50 -7.32
CA HIS A 307 22.39 13.23 -8.55
C HIS A 307 21.20 13.23 -9.52
N ASP A 308 21.06 14.34 -10.24
CA ASP A 308 20.00 14.50 -11.25
C ASP A 308 20.36 13.85 -12.60
N THR A 309 21.66 13.70 -12.89
CA THR A 309 22.14 13.27 -14.21
C THR A 309 23.04 12.04 -14.12
N ARG A 310 23.01 11.21 -15.17
CA ARG A 310 23.91 10.07 -15.35
C ARG A 310 25.39 10.46 -15.25
N ALA A 311 25.78 11.59 -15.85
CA ALA A 311 27.16 12.05 -15.83
C ALA A 311 27.62 12.40 -14.41
N GLY A 312 26.77 13.10 -13.64
CA GLY A 312 27.03 13.40 -12.23
C GLY A 312 27.14 12.14 -11.38
N ALA A 313 26.18 11.21 -11.54
CA ALA A 313 26.19 9.93 -10.82
C ALA A 313 27.42 9.08 -11.14
N LYS A 314 27.83 9.01 -12.42
CA LYS A 314 29.04 8.29 -12.83
C LYS A 314 30.31 8.90 -12.25
N ALA A 315 30.42 10.23 -12.25
CA ALA A 315 31.54 10.93 -11.62
C ALA A 315 31.61 10.64 -10.12
N ALA A 316 30.46 10.69 -9.43
CA ALA A 316 30.36 10.37 -8.02
C ALA A 316 30.71 8.90 -7.71
N LEU A 317 30.25 7.95 -8.52
CA LEU A 317 30.58 6.53 -8.38
C LEU A 317 32.08 6.28 -8.56
N ASN A 318 32.69 6.88 -9.59
CA ASN A 318 34.13 6.76 -9.83
C ASN A 318 34.94 7.38 -8.68
N HIS A 319 34.53 8.55 -8.20
CA HIS A 319 35.13 9.19 -7.05
C HIS A 319 35.03 8.30 -5.80
N TRP A 320 33.85 7.73 -5.54
CA TRP A 320 33.64 6.82 -4.42
C TRP A 320 34.58 5.60 -4.47
N ARG A 321 34.74 4.95 -5.63
CA ARG A 321 35.67 3.82 -5.81
C ARG A 321 37.14 4.19 -5.59
N ALA A 322 37.52 5.40 -5.98
CA ALA A 322 38.89 5.89 -5.87
C ALA A 322 39.26 6.25 -4.43
N PHE A 323 38.30 6.83 -3.68
CA PHE A 323 38.51 7.31 -2.31
C PHE A 323 38.10 6.32 -1.21
N LEU A 324 37.61 5.13 -1.59
CA LEU A 324 37.34 4.06 -0.63
C LEU A 324 38.66 3.60 0.02
N PRO A 325 38.81 3.70 1.36
CA PRO A 325 40.02 3.29 2.05
C PRO A 325 40.37 1.82 1.81
N ASP A 326 41.64 1.50 1.61
CA ASP A 326 42.09 0.15 1.24
C ASP A 326 41.67 -0.93 2.23
N TYR A 327 41.67 -0.60 3.53
CA TYR A 327 41.27 -1.52 4.58
C TYR A 327 39.74 -1.78 4.63
N LEU A 328 38.93 -0.94 3.96
CA LEU A 328 37.48 -1.15 3.79
C LEU A 328 37.14 -1.88 2.48
N ARG A 329 38.06 -1.91 1.51
CA ARG A 329 37.83 -2.55 0.19
C ARG A 329 37.41 -4.01 0.33
N GLU A 330 37.98 -4.77 1.27
CA GLU A 330 37.61 -6.17 1.50
C GLU A 330 36.12 -6.31 1.85
N VAL A 331 35.63 -5.48 2.77
CA VAL A 331 34.23 -5.53 3.25
C VAL A 331 33.25 -4.96 2.21
N PHE A 332 33.69 -3.97 1.45
CA PHE A 332 32.91 -3.36 0.35
C PHE A 332 33.11 -4.05 -1.00
N GLN A 333 33.86 -5.15 -1.06
CA GLN A 333 34.13 -5.89 -2.30
C GLN A 333 32.86 -6.29 -3.07
N PRO A 334 31.75 -6.71 -2.41
CA PRO A 334 30.50 -6.95 -3.11
C PRO A 334 29.95 -5.72 -3.83
N VAL A 335 30.09 -4.52 -3.24
CA VAL A 335 29.64 -3.25 -3.85
C VAL A 335 30.52 -2.89 -5.04
N LEU A 336 31.85 -3.00 -4.90
CA LEU A 336 32.80 -2.78 -5.99
C LEU A 336 32.47 -3.68 -7.18
N THR A 337 32.41 -4.99 -6.93
CA THR A 337 32.12 -6.01 -7.96
C THR A 337 30.76 -5.78 -8.62
N ALA A 338 29.71 -5.50 -7.83
CA ALA A 338 28.37 -5.22 -8.35
C ALA A 338 28.38 -3.99 -9.27
N THR A 339 28.95 -2.89 -8.80
CA THR A 339 28.94 -1.64 -9.56
C THR A 339 29.81 -1.72 -10.81
N GLU A 340 30.89 -2.51 -10.81
CA GLU A 340 31.75 -2.71 -11.99
C GLU A 340 31.04 -3.55 -13.05
N ASN A 341 30.46 -4.68 -12.64
CA ASN A 341 29.80 -5.62 -13.57
C ASN A 341 28.50 -5.07 -14.17
N TRP A 342 27.83 -4.17 -13.45
CA TRP A 342 26.50 -3.65 -13.81
C TRP A 342 26.48 -2.13 -13.98
N GLU A 343 27.64 -1.49 -14.22
CA GLU A 343 27.76 -0.03 -14.24
C GLU A 343 26.74 0.62 -15.20
N THR A 344 26.62 0.07 -16.42
CA THR A 344 25.73 0.62 -17.44
C THR A 344 24.27 0.53 -17.00
N GLU A 345 23.86 -0.63 -16.51
CA GLU A 345 22.48 -0.91 -16.10
C GLU A 345 22.10 -0.18 -14.81
N ILE A 346 23.06 0.04 -13.90
CA ILE A 346 22.87 0.90 -12.71
C ILE A 346 22.67 2.35 -13.15
N LEU A 347 23.49 2.84 -14.10
CA LEU A 347 23.41 4.23 -14.57
C LEU A 347 22.19 4.48 -15.48
N ASN A 348 21.62 3.45 -16.11
CA ASN A 348 20.37 3.57 -16.87
C ASN A 348 19.19 4.07 -16.01
N PHE A 349 19.27 3.91 -14.68
CA PHE A 349 18.32 4.52 -13.74
C PHE A 349 18.12 6.02 -13.96
N PHE A 350 19.18 6.76 -14.30
CA PHE A 350 19.13 8.21 -14.47
C PHE A 350 18.57 8.65 -15.83
N ASP A 351 18.60 7.76 -16.84
CA ASP A 351 18.15 8.08 -18.21
C ASP A 351 16.71 7.62 -18.48
N HIS A 352 16.21 6.66 -17.69
CA HIS A 352 14.95 5.95 -17.95
C HIS A 352 13.97 6.08 -16.78
N GLY A 353 13.61 7.30 -16.40
CA GLY A 353 12.48 7.56 -15.50
C GLY A 353 12.67 7.14 -14.03
N ARG A 354 13.88 6.77 -13.60
CA ARG A 354 14.21 6.43 -12.20
C ARG A 354 13.31 5.34 -11.61
N HIS A 355 12.94 4.36 -12.43
CA HIS A 355 12.08 3.25 -12.03
C HIS A 355 12.75 2.34 -10.98
N THR A 356 11.97 1.80 -10.05
CA THR A 356 12.41 0.89 -8.98
C THR A 356 11.35 -0.17 -8.72
N ASN A 357 11.79 -1.38 -8.35
CA ASN A 357 10.89 -2.46 -7.91
C ASN A 357 10.32 -2.21 -6.50
N GLY A 358 10.68 -1.14 -5.77
CA GLY A 358 10.24 -0.92 -4.38
C GLY A 358 8.76 -1.22 -4.04
N PRO A 359 7.77 -0.87 -4.89
CA PRO A 359 6.36 -1.20 -4.64
C PRO A 359 6.01 -2.71 -4.69
N THR A 360 6.87 -3.57 -5.27
CA THR A 360 6.63 -5.02 -5.39
C THR A 360 6.71 -5.75 -4.05
N GLU A 361 7.46 -5.24 -3.07
CA GLU A 361 7.67 -5.94 -1.79
C GLU A 361 6.34 -6.15 -1.02
N SER A 362 5.52 -5.10 -0.94
CA SER A 362 4.21 -5.17 -0.28
C SER A 362 3.29 -6.18 -0.99
N ARG A 363 3.34 -6.20 -2.33
CA ARG A 363 2.57 -7.11 -3.19
C ARG A 363 3.03 -8.55 -3.04
N ASN A 364 4.34 -8.78 -3.01
CA ASN A 364 4.96 -10.07 -2.74
C ASN A 364 4.53 -10.60 -1.36
N GLY A 365 4.45 -9.72 -0.36
CA GLY A 365 3.91 -10.02 0.97
C GLY A 365 2.44 -10.42 0.95
N ASP A 366 1.60 -9.71 0.20
CA ASP A 366 0.18 -10.06 0.01
C ASP A 366 0.00 -11.45 -0.61
N ILE A 367 0.74 -11.75 -1.68
CA ILE A 367 0.68 -13.05 -2.36
C ILE A 367 1.18 -14.16 -1.43
N LYS A 368 2.29 -13.93 -0.71
CA LYS A 368 2.83 -14.86 0.30
C LYS A 368 1.82 -15.15 1.40
N ARG A 369 1.10 -14.14 1.91
CA ARG A 369 0.03 -14.35 2.90
C ARG A 369 -1.05 -15.26 2.35
N ILE A 370 -1.60 -14.95 1.17
CA ILE A 370 -2.65 -15.75 0.54
C ILE A 370 -2.19 -17.21 0.35
N TYR A 371 -0.93 -17.41 -0.04
CA TYR A 371 -0.33 -18.74 -0.16
C TYR A 371 -0.19 -19.44 1.19
N ASN A 372 0.41 -18.80 2.20
CA ASN A 372 0.71 -19.42 3.50
C ASN A 372 -0.55 -19.86 4.26
N TYR A 373 -1.68 -19.17 4.09
CA TYR A 373 -2.96 -19.58 4.67
C TYR A 373 -3.65 -20.71 3.88
N GLY A 374 -3.18 -21.05 2.69
CA GLY A 374 -3.73 -22.09 1.84
C GLY A 374 -2.93 -23.39 1.92
N SER A 375 -3.61 -24.52 2.13
CA SER A 375 -2.96 -25.84 2.04
C SER A 375 -3.13 -26.48 0.66
N GLY A 376 -2.01 -26.95 0.08
CA GLY A 376 -1.99 -27.84 -1.09
C GLY A 376 -2.40 -27.20 -2.42
N TYR A 377 -2.12 -25.92 -2.64
CA TYR A 377 -2.41 -25.28 -3.93
C TYR A 377 -1.41 -25.68 -5.02
N SER A 378 -1.91 -26.00 -6.22
CA SER A 378 -1.03 -26.14 -7.38
C SER A 378 -0.54 -24.76 -7.81
N PHE A 379 0.56 -24.72 -8.56
CA PHE A 379 1.06 -23.48 -9.14
C PHE A 379 -0.02 -22.71 -9.92
N ARG A 380 -0.89 -23.40 -10.66
CA ARG A 380 -1.97 -22.75 -11.42
C ARG A 380 -2.94 -22.00 -10.50
N GLU A 381 -3.29 -22.58 -9.35
CA GLU A 381 -4.15 -21.88 -8.38
C GLU A 381 -3.42 -20.70 -7.72
N ILE A 382 -2.13 -20.85 -7.39
CA ILE A 382 -1.33 -19.77 -6.79
C ILE A 382 -1.21 -18.59 -7.78
N ARG A 383 -0.84 -18.88 -9.03
CA ARG A 383 -0.77 -17.90 -10.12
C ARG A 383 -2.11 -17.18 -10.29
N ALA A 384 -3.22 -17.92 -10.36
CA ALA A 384 -4.54 -17.31 -10.51
C ALA A 384 -4.92 -16.39 -9.34
N LYS A 385 -4.63 -16.80 -8.10
CA LYS A 385 -4.86 -15.96 -6.92
C LYS A 385 -3.99 -14.70 -6.92
N ALA A 386 -2.72 -14.82 -7.31
CA ALA A 386 -1.81 -13.69 -7.38
C ALA A 386 -2.19 -12.67 -8.46
N LEU A 387 -2.60 -13.15 -9.65
CA LEU A 387 -2.96 -12.27 -10.76
C LEU A 387 -4.36 -11.65 -10.60
N PHE A 388 -5.33 -12.42 -10.11
CA PHE A 388 -6.75 -12.03 -10.11
C PHE A 388 -7.31 -11.70 -8.73
N GLY A 389 -6.58 -12.01 -7.66
CA GLY A 389 -6.95 -11.71 -6.27
C GLY A 389 -6.68 -10.26 -5.86
N ARG A 390 -6.91 -9.30 -6.77
CA ARG A 390 -6.82 -7.87 -6.45
C ARG A 390 -8.00 -7.51 -5.54
N ARG A 391 -7.70 -7.03 -4.33
CA ARG A 391 -8.77 -6.55 -3.44
C ARG A 391 -9.44 -5.35 -4.11
N PRO A 392 -10.78 -5.29 -4.16
CA PRO A 392 -11.46 -4.10 -4.62
C PRO A 392 -11.06 -2.89 -3.76
N GLU A 393 -11.13 -1.71 -4.35
CA GLU A 393 -10.88 -0.46 -3.63
C GLU A 393 -11.79 -0.38 -2.40
N ARG A 394 -11.21 -0.01 -1.26
CA ARG A 394 -11.99 0.06 -0.01
C ARG A 394 -12.89 1.28 -0.09
N VAL A 395 -14.19 1.04 -0.11
CA VAL A 395 -15.16 2.09 0.22
C VAL A 395 -15.02 2.36 1.71
N MET A 396 -14.45 3.51 2.07
CA MET A 396 -14.30 3.91 3.45
C MET A 396 -15.60 4.54 3.94
N LEU A 397 -15.85 4.47 5.25
CA LEU A 397 -17.04 5.09 5.86
C LEU A 397 -17.14 6.58 5.49
N LYS A 398 -16.01 7.28 5.44
CA LYS A 398 -15.91 8.69 5.02
C LYS A 398 -16.41 8.95 3.58
N ASP A 399 -16.40 7.94 2.71
CA ASP A 399 -16.83 8.08 1.31
C ASP A 399 -18.35 7.86 1.16
N VAL A 400 -19.02 7.35 2.21
CA VAL A 400 -20.46 7.06 2.26
C VAL A 400 -21.20 8.02 3.18
N LEU A 401 -20.48 8.58 4.17
CA LEU A 401 -21.04 9.65 4.99
C LEU A 401 -21.27 10.89 4.12
N PRO A 402 -22.42 11.55 4.23
CA PRO A 402 -22.57 12.88 3.65
C PRO A 402 -21.47 13.77 4.23
N ASP A 403 -20.92 14.67 3.39
CA ASP A 403 -20.02 15.72 3.86
C ASP A 403 -20.65 16.33 5.11
N ARG A 404 -19.87 16.39 6.21
CA ARG A 404 -20.34 17.10 7.40
C ARG A 404 -20.70 18.50 6.91
N GLU A 405 -21.99 18.83 6.95
CA GLU A 405 -22.44 20.22 6.83
C GLU A 405 -21.52 21.01 7.74
N GLN A 406 -20.74 21.91 7.15
CA GLN A 406 -19.91 22.82 7.91
C GLN A 406 -20.88 23.48 8.88
N SER A 407 -20.69 23.19 10.18
CA SER A 407 -21.49 23.82 11.22
C SER A 407 -21.43 25.31 10.95
N PRO A 408 -22.57 26.02 10.89
CA PRO A 408 -22.59 27.42 10.51
C PRO A 408 -21.54 28.14 11.36
N THR A 409 -20.60 28.75 10.66
CA THR A 409 -19.51 29.55 11.22
C THR A 409 -20.12 30.39 12.32
N ARG A 410 -19.70 30.17 13.57
CA ARG A 410 -20.10 31.02 14.69
C ARG A 410 -19.86 32.46 14.23
N ALA A 411 -20.93 33.26 14.19
CA ALA A 411 -20.82 34.67 13.89
C ALA A 411 -19.73 35.27 14.79
N PRO A 412 -18.82 36.11 14.24
CA PRO A 412 -17.77 36.71 15.03
C PRO A 412 -18.40 37.52 16.16
N VAL A 413 -18.04 37.14 17.40
CA VAL A 413 -18.38 37.91 18.60
C VAL A 413 -17.76 39.30 18.43
N PRO A 414 -18.52 40.41 18.61
CA PRO A 414 -17.95 41.75 18.52
C PRO A 414 -16.82 41.90 19.55
N LYS A 415 -15.63 42.28 19.06
CA LYS A 415 -14.44 42.51 19.89
C LYS A 415 -14.71 43.67 20.85
N GLN A 416 -14.52 43.43 22.15
CA GLN A 416 -14.40 44.50 23.13
C GLN A 416 -13.13 45.33 22.84
N PRO A 417 -13.17 46.67 22.96
CA PRO A 417 -12.00 47.51 22.77
C PRO A 417 -11.09 47.43 24.01
N GLY A 418 -9.89 46.92 23.84
CA GLY A 418 -8.88 46.89 24.91
C GLY A 418 -7.97 45.67 24.83
N ALA A 419 -7.12 45.58 23.82
CA ALA A 419 -5.99 44.67 23.85
C ALA A 419 -4.82 45.22 23.04
N ALA A 420 -3.67 45.35 23.69
CA ALA A 420 -2.41 45.79 23.12
C ALA A 420 -2.00 44.93 21.91
N GLY A 421 -1.54 45.59 20.84
CA GLY A 421 -1.11 44.94 19.60
C GLY A 421 0.40 44.64 19.59
N ARG A 422 0.78 43.55 18.92
CA ARG A 422 2.19 43.21 18.62
C ARG A 422 2.49 43.50 17.17
N ARG A 423 3.66 44.08 16.88
CA ARG A 423 4.11 44.35 15.51
C ARG A 423 5.30 43.42 15.18
N LYS A 424 5.23 42.74 14.04
CA LYS A 424 6.30 41.87 13.51
C LYS A 424 7.36 42.74 12.83
N VAL A 425 8.62 42.61 13.23
CA VAL A 425 9.67 43.60 12.84
C VAL A 425 10.61 43.09 11.74
N THR A 426 10.83 41.79 11.54
CA THR A 426 11.66 41.30 10.41
C THR A 426 11.30 39.89 9.90
N THR A 427 11.52 39.68 8.59
CA THR A 427 11.53 38.38 7.88
C THR A 427 12.78 38.34 6.99
N LYS A 428 13.38 37.17 6.80
CA LYS A 428 14.26 36.92 5.65
C LYS A 428 13.69 35.73 4.88
N GLY A 429 13.21 35.99 3.66
CA GLY A 429 12.80 34.98 2.69
C GLY A 429 11.31 34.97 2.35
N ALA A 430 10.93 35.84 1.40
CA ALA A 430 9.73 35.82 0.56
C ALA A 430 8.36 36.26 1.14
N THR A 431 8.04 37.54 0.84
CA THR A 431 6.74 38.11 0.42
C THR A 431 5.50 38.06 1.34
N ALA A 432 5.08 39.26 1.73
CA ALA A 432 3.85 39.59 2.43
C ALA A 432 2.64 39.77 1.49
N LEU A 433 1.43 39.34 1.90
CA LEU A 433 0.33 40.20 2.38
C LEU A 433 -1.02 39.47 2.54
N ALA A 434 -1.66 39.74 3.69
CA ALA A 434 -3.08 39.59 4.09
C ALA A 434 -3.65 38.16 4.26
N ALA A 435 -4.33 37.77 5.35
CA ALA A 435 -5.14 38.53 6.30
C ALA A 435 -5.19 37.88 7.70
N PHE A 436 -5.50 38.72 8.70
CA PHE A 436 -5.66 38.39 10.11
C PHE A 436 -6.88 37.49 10.41
N ASP A 437 -6.70 36.51 11.29
CA ASP A 437 -7.74 36.09 12.23
C ASP A 437 -7.12 35.90 13.63
N LEU A 438 -7.70 36.58 14.62
CA LEU A 438 -7.22 36.60 16.00
C LEU A 438 -8.03 35.58 16.79
N GLY A 439 -7.48 34.37 16.93
CA GLY A 439 -8.05 33.37 17.82
C GLY A 439 -7.69 31.93 17.49
N SER A 440 -6.42 31.56 17.34
CA SER A 440 -5.97 30.16 17.44
C SER A 440 -4.44 30.11 17.53
N TYR A 441 -3.91 29.07 18.16
CA TYR A 441 -2.49 28.73 18.25
C TYR A 441 -1.69 29.14 17.00
N MET A 442 -0.60 29.88 17.18
CA MET A 442 0.25 30.28 16.06
C MET A 442 0.84 29.00 15.44
N VAL A 443 0.63 28.84 14.13
CA VAL A 443 1.14 27.72 13.34
C VAL A 443 2.24 28.26 12.41
N CYS A 444 3.35 27.54 12.26
CA CYS A 444 4.45 27.92 11.40
C CYS A 444 4.08 27.75 9.92
N GLU A 445 4.09 28.84 9.14
CA GLU A 445 3.72 28.81 7.72
C GLU A 445 4.69 27.98 6.84
N CYS A 446 5.91 27.68 7.34
CA CYS A 446 6.88 26.87 6.63
C CYS A 446 6.58 25.36 6.71
N CYS A 447 6.02 24.88 7.82
CA CYS A 447 5.89 23.43 8.08
C CYS A 447 4.59 23.01 8.79
N ASN A 448 3.67 23.94 9.03
CA ASN A 448 2.49 23.76 9.88
C ASN A 448 2.77 23.30 11.33
N GLY A 449 4.00 23.53 11.82
CA GLY A 449 4.43 23.21 13.18
C GLY A 449 3.95 24.20 14.25
N VAL A 450 4.03 23.82 15.53
CA VAL A 450 3.59 24.67 16.66
C VAL A 450 4.74 25.54 17.17
N TRP A 451 4.46 26.83 17.44
CA TRP A 451 5.44 27.77 18.02
C TRP A 451 5.48 27.69 19.54
N ASP A 452 6.69 27.63 20.11
CA ASP A 452 6.91 27.75 21.55
C ASP A 452 7.44 29.14 21.94
N PRO A 453 6.94 29.74 23.03
CA PRO A 453 7.56 30.92 23.62
C PRO A 453 8.83 30.56 24.41
N LEU A 454 9.93 31.27 24.18
CA LEU A 454 11.12 31.19 25.04
C LEU A 454 10.97 32.12 26.26
N PRO A 455 11.37 31.69 27.48
CA PRO A 455 11.28 32.52 28.67
C PRO A 455 12.25 33.72 28.60
N SER A 456 11.77 34.89 28.99
CA SER A 456 12.47 36.19 28.93
C SER A 456 13.62 36.36 29.93
N SER A 457 13.99 35.33 30.69
CA SER A 457 15.06 35.40 31.69
C SER A 457 15.89 34.11 31.73
N GLY A 458 16.75 33.91 30.75
CA GLY A 458 17.73 32.83 30.73
C GLY A 458 18.74 33.03 29.61
N LYS A 459 20.03 33.08 29.93
CA LYS A 459 21.13 33.36 28.99
C LYS A 459 21.04 32.47 27.73
N ALA A 460 20.78 33.08 26.58
CA ALA A 460 20.84 32.42 25.28
C ALA A 460 22.31 32.22 24.86
N SER A 461 22.91 31.09 25.19
CA SER A 461 24.28 30.73 24.78
C SER A 461 24.35 29.89 23.49
N HIS A 462 23.23 29.66 22.79
CA HIS A 462 23.16 28.79 21.62
C HIS A 462 22.44 29.39 20.39
N ILE A 463 22.60 30.69 20.14
CA ILE A 463 22.16 31.31 18.88
C ILE A 463 23.33 32.10 18.29
N HIS A 464 24.06 31.50 17.36
CA HIS A 464 25.27 32.10 16.75
C HIS A 464 24.99 33.05 15.57
N ALA A 465 23.76 33.58 15.42
CA ALA A 465 23.39 34.33 14.22
C ALA A 465 22.42 35.50 14.44
N LEU A 466 22.63 36.31 15.49
CA LEU A 466 22.01 37.64 15.59
C LEU A 466 23.10 38.70 15.42
N SER A 467 23.05 39.42 14.30
CA SER A 467 23.99 40.52 14.00
C SER A 467 23.65 41.83 14.75
N LYS A 468 22.69 41.81 15.69
CA LYS A 468 22.38 42.91 16.62
C LYS A 468 21.94 42.34 17.98
N PRO A 469 22.36 42.94 19.11
CA PRO A 469 21.90 42.54 20.44
C PRO A 469 20.42 42.94 20.65
N VAL A 470 19.65 42.05 21.27
CA VAL A 470 18.29 42.33 21.77
C VAL A 470 18.44 43.15 23.05
N THR A 471 18.04 44.42 23.03
CA THR A 471 18.27 45.35 24.17
C THR A 471 16.98 45.96 24.74
N GLY A 472 15.81 45.42 24.42
CA GLY A 472 14.52 45.87 24.97
C GLY A 472 13.98 44.93 26.06
N PRO A 473 13.35 45.45 27.14
CA PRO A 473 12.72 44.62 28.18
C PRO A 473 11.43 43.89 27.74
N TRP A 474 11.02 44.01 26.46
CA TRP A 474 9.71 43.55 25.97
C TRP A 474 9.74 42.77 24.64
N ASP A 475 10.91 42.28 24.21
CA ASP A 475 11.04 41.49 22.98
C ASP A 475 10.75 40.01 23.25
N VAL A 476 9.80 39.41 22.51
CA VAL A 476 9.50 37.97 22.59
C VAL A 476 10.10 37.25 21.39
N LEU A 477 10.99 36.30 21.65
CA LEU A 477 11.56 35.40 20.67
C LEU A 477 10.76 34.08 20.66
N THR A 478 10.16 33.72 19.52
CA THR A 478 9.47 32.44 19.34
C THR A 478 10.25 31.55 18.40
N LEU A 479 10.34 30.26 18.70
CA LEU A 479 11.08 29.26 17.93
C LEU A 479 10.16 28.14 17.48
N CYS A 480 10.21 27.78 16.20
CA CYS A 480 9.45 26.66 15.67
C CYS A 480 10.16 25.35 16.01
N ARG A 481 9.49 24.44 16.71
CA ARG A 481 10.06 23.14 17.12
C ARG A 481 10.54 22.28 15.95
N ASP A 482 9.88 22.39 14.81
CA ASP A 482 10.09 21.45 13.71
C ASP A 482 11.14 21.93 12.71
N CYS A 483 11.28 23.24 12.50
CA CYS A 483 12.22 23.80 11.51
C CYS A 483 13.28 24.75 12.09
N HIS A 484 13.25 25.00 13.41
CA HIS A 484 14.18 25.89 14.13
C HIS A 484 14.22 27.34 13.63
N ASN A 485 13.20 27.77 12.88
CA ASN A 485 13.06 29.16 12.47
C ASN A 485 12.63 30.02 13.66
N TYR A 486 13.01 31.30 13.69
CA TYR A 486 12.70 32.22 14.80
C TYR A 486 12.00 33.50 14.32
N GLU A 487 11.10 34.03 15.16
CA GLU A 487 10.44 35.31 14.95
C GLU A 487 10.60 36.20 16.18
N VAL A 488 10.71 37.51 15.96
CA VAL A 488 10.85 38.53 17.03
C VAL A 488 9.70 39.52 16.93
N TYR A 489 9.03 39.74 18.06
CA TYR A 489 7.90 40.67 18.19
C TYR A 489 8.24 41.80 19.16
N GLU A 490 8.00 43.05 18.73
CA GLU A 490 8.05 44.23 19.60
C GLU A 490 6.63 44.59 20.09
N TRP A 491 6.54 44.96 21.36
CA TRP A 491 5.34 45.55 21.98
C TRP A 491 5.35 47.06 21.80
N PHE A 492 4.25 47.63 21.30
CA PHE A 492 4.02 49.08 21.32
C PHE A 492 2.77 49.37 22.17
N ALA A 493 2.87 50.38 23.04
CA ALA A 493 1.73 50.97 23.71
C ALA A 493 1.42 52.32 23.04
N ASP A 494 0.24 52.44 22.44
CA ASP A 494 -0.26 53.74 22.00
C ASP A 494 -0.68 54.53 23.26
N ALA A 495 -0.20 55.78 23.37
CA ALA A 495 -0.60 56.69 24.44
C ALA A 495 -2.10 56.98 24.33
N VAL A 496 -2.85 56.67 25.38
CA VAL A 496 -4.28 57.03 25.48
C VAL A 496 -4.35 58.46 25.97
N ASP A 497 -5.01 59.31 25.17
CA ASP A 497 -5.32 60.70 25.45
C ASP A 497 -6.34 60.79 26.60
N ASP A 498 -6.02 61.59 27.62
CA ASP A 498 -6.85 61.85 28.80
C ASP A 498 -8.07 62.71 28.39
N SER A 499 -9.20 62.10 28.05
CA SER A 499 -10.54 62.69 28.23
C SER A 499 -11.67 61.78 27.74
N ALA A 500 -12.28 61.00 28.65
CA ALA A 500 -13.72 60.76 28.63
C ALA A 500 -14.19 60.04 29.91
N SER A 501 -15.15 60.68 30.56
CA SER A 501 -15.89 60.41 31.79
C SER A 501 -16.29 58.96 32.12
N ASP A 502 -16.17 58.66 33.42
CA ASP A 502 -17.10 57.93 34.28
C ASP A 502 -18.40 57.43 33.61
N ASP A 503 -18.49 56.12 33.37
CA ASP A 503 -19.56 55.30 33.95
C ASP A 503 -19.36 53.81 33.65
N GLN A 504 -19.68 52.98 34.66
CA GLN A 504 -19.83 51.52 34.63
C GLN A 504 -18.56 50.64 34.77
N GLN A 505 -17.94 50.76 35.96
CA GLN A 505 -17.59 49.55 36.71
C GLN A 505 -18.89 48.82 37.10
N LEU A 506 -19.05 47.55 36.70
CA LEU A 506 -19.72 46.52 37.51
C LEU A 506 -19.65 45.14 36.82
N GLN A 507 -19.17 44.17 37.60
CA GLN A 507 -19.37 42.72 37.48
C GLN A 507 -18.50 41.96 36.46
N LEU A 508 -17.51 41.23 36.98
CA LEU A 508 -17.44 39.76 36.88
C LEU A 508 -16.33 39.24 37.83
N ILE A 509 -16.77 38.47 38.85
CA ILE A 509 -15.97 37.48 39.57
C ILE A 509 -15.88 36.23 38.69
#